data_AF-A0A970J8Y7-F1
#
_entry.id   AF-A0A970J8Y7-F1
#
_cell.length_a   1.000
_cell.length_b   1.000
_cell.length_c   1.000
_cell.angle_alpha   90.00
_cell.angle_beta   90.00
_cell.angle_gamma   90.00
#
_symmetry.space_group_name_H-M   'P 1'
#
loop_
_entity.id
_entity.type
_entity.pdbx_description
1 polymer ?
#
loop_
_entity_poly.entity_id
_entity_poly.type
_entity_poly.pdbx_seq_one_letter_code
_entity_poly.pdbx_strand_id
1 'polypeptide(L)'
;MKFVMAKIYPDTIEIYYKDKLIATHERSYLSHHWTIDINHFIHTLKKKPGALHSSVGRCQLSPELQEIYHKYYINNPKDFIVLLELIREKNLESIIKAIKELEKIKIEMVNTENIKNVAFKSPTMDNPSESKDLSIQRASLEQISILNKMFNLNSVGGYEN
;
A
#
# COMPACT_ATOMS: atom_id res chain seq x y z
N MET A 1 -1.44 -4.13 38.65
CA MET A 1 -0.30 -4.64 37.86
C MET A 1 -0.64 -6.05 37.36
N LYS A 2 -0.44 -6.36 36.08
CA LYS A 2 -0.71 -7.68 35.52
C LYS A 2 0.63 -8.35 35.24
N PHE A 3 0.81 -9.59 35.67
CA PHE A 3 2.02 -10.39 35.43
C PHE A 3 1.77 -11.38 34.29
N VAL A 4 2.81 -11.63 33.51
CA VAL A 4 2.84 -12.65 32.45
C VAL A 4 3.95 -13.66 32.77
N MET A 5 3.75 -14.90 32.36
CA MET A 5 4.73 -15.98 32.50
C MET A 5 5.42 -16.18 31.15
N ALA A 6 6.74 -16.13 31.10
CA ALA A 6 7.50 -16.42 29.89
C ALA A 6 8.16 -17.81 30.00
N LYS A 7 7.87 -18.70 29.05
CA LYS A 7 8.59 -19.97 28.88
C LYS A 7 9.58 -19.80 27.74
N ILE A 8 10.85 -20.08 28.01
CA ILE A 8 11.94 -19.86 27.06
C ILE A 8 12.43 -21.23 26.58
N TYR A 9 12.22 -21.51 25.30
CA TYR A 9 12.66 -22.71 24.60
C TYR A 9 13.93 -22.43 23.77
N PRO A 10 14.56 -23.47 23.20
CA PRO A 10 15.71 -23.27 22.32
C PRO A 10 15.37 -22.41 21.10
N ASP A 11 14.25 -22.65 20.42
CA ASP A 11 13.94 -21.93 19.18
C ASP A 11 12.93 -20.78 19.39
N THR A 12 12.18 -20.81 20.49
CA THR A 12 11.07 -19.88 20.71
C THR A 12 10.97 -19.36 22.15
N ILE A 13 10.28 -18.24 22.31
CA ILE A 13 9.88 -17.67 23.59
C ILE A 13 8.35 -17.56 23.58
N GLU A 14 7.71 -18.24 24.52
CA GLU A 14 6.26 -18.27 24.67
C GLU A 14 5.81 -17.45 25.88
N ILE A 15 4.82 -16.59 25.71
CA ILE A 15 4.29 -15.71 26.75
C ILE A 15 2.87 -16.15 27.10
N TYR A 16 2.62 -16.37 28.39
CA TYR A 16 1.35 -16.82 28.95
C TYR A 16 0.74 -15.78 29.88
N TYR A 17 -0.57 -15.62 29.82
CA TYR A 17 -1.37 -14.86 30.78
C TYR A 17 -2.56 -15.70 31.24
N LYS A 18 -2.65 -15.97 32.55
CA LYS A 18 -3.68 -16.86 33.14
C LYS A 18 -3.72 -18.23 32.44
N ASP A 19 -2.56 -18.86 32.30
CA ASP A 19 -2.36 -20.16 31.64
C ASP A 19 -2.77 -20.23 30.16
N LYS A 20 -3.09 -19.09 29.54
CA LYS A 20 -3.35 -18.96 28.11
C LYS A 20 -2.14 -18.40 27.40
N LEU A 21 -1.69 -19.07 26.35
CA LEU A 21 -0.66 -18.56 25.44
C LEU A 21 -1.18 -17.30 24.74
N ILE A 22 -0.46 -16.19 24.88
CA ILE A 22 -0.83 -14.88 24.32
C ILE A 22 0.13 -14.38 23.24
N ALA A 23 1.37 -14.88 23.21
CA ALA A 23 2.34 -14.55 22.17
C ALA A 23 3.43 -15.62 22.09
N THR A 24 3.97 -15.81 20.90
CA THR A 24 5.14 -16.65 20.64
C THR A 24 6.10 -15.88 19.74
N HIS A 25 7.38 -15.90 20.07
CA HIS A 25 8.44 -15.23 19.31
C HIS A 25 9.57 -16.21 19.01
N GLU A 26 10.21 -16.10 17.86
CA GLU A 26 11.46 -16.82 17.61
C GLU A 26 12.59 -16.27 18.48
N ARG A 27 13.46 -17.17 18.93
CA ARG A 27 14.59 -16.85 19.77
C ARG A 27 15.82 -16.58 18.90
N SER A 28 16.31 -15.35 18.93
CA SER A 28 17.61 -15.00 18.35
C SER A 28 18.75 -15.28 19.34
N TYR A 29 19.80 -15.96 18.87
CA TYR A 29 21.05 -16.18 19.61
C TYR A 29 22.16 -15.19 19.24
N LEU A 30 21.89 -14.27 18.33
CA LEU A 30 22.85 -13.26 17.88
C LEU A 30 23.09 -12.25 19.01
N SER A 31 24.35 -12.05 19.37
CA SER A 31 24.75 -11.06 20.39
C SER A 31 24.37 -9.64 19.94
N HIS A 32 23.80 -8.85 20.84
CA HIS A 32 23.28 -7.48 20.57
C HIS A 32 22.13 -7.41 19.55
N HIS A 33 21.46 -8.53 19.26
CA HIS A 33 20.33 -8.56 18.32
C HIS A 33 18.99 -8.58 19.06
N TRP A 34 18.17 -7.55 18.85
CA TRP A 34 16.82 -7.45 19.41
C TRP A 34 15.81 -7.53 18.27
N THR A 35 15.06 -8.64 18.21
CA THR A 35 14.02 -8.87 17.21
C THR A 35 12.68 -8.39 17.77
N ILE A 36 12.14 -7.31 17.24
CA ILE A 36 10.77 -6.86 17.51
C ILE A 36 10.05 -6.82 16.18
N ASP A 37 8.90 -7.47 16.15
CA ASP A 37 8.00 -7.44 15.01
C ASP A 37 7.14 -6.17 15.08
N ILE A 38 7.36 -5.25 14.14
CA ILE A 38 6.59 -4.00 14.02
C ILE A 38 5.07 -4.26 13.89
N ASN A 39 4.69 -5.44 13.37
CA ASN A 39 3.28 -5.82 13.23
C ASN A 39 2.56 -5.90 14.58
N HIS A 40 3.26 -6.27 15.66
CA HIS A 40 2.71 -6.29 17.02
C HIS A 40 2.36 -4.90 17.55
N PHE A 41 2.93 -3.84 16.97
CA PHE A 41 2.75 -2.46 17.41
C PHE A 41 1.84 -1.63 16.51
N ILE A 42 1.29 -2.19 15.42
CA ILE A 42 0.42 -1.45 14.50
C ILE A 42 -0.73 -0.74 15.22
N HIS A 43 -1.42 -1.42 16.15
CA HIS A 43 -2.51 -0.82 16.92
C HIS A 43 -2.05 0.37 17.79
N THR A 44 -0.86 0.26 18.39
CA THR A 44 -0.26 1.30 19.22
C THR A 44 0.22 2.48 18.37
N LEU A 45 0.85 2.19 17.22
CA LEU A 45 1.33 3.18 16.25
C LEU A 45 0.17 3.96 15.64
N LYS A 46 -0.98 3.33 15.38
CA LYS A 46 -2.19 4.01 14.90
C LYS A 46 -2.68 5.09 15.87
N LYS A 47 -2.57 4.84 17.17
CA LYS A 47 -2.91 5.82 18.23
C LYS A 47 -1.83 6.89 18.42
N LYS A 48 -0.57 6.57 18.12
CA LYS A 48 0.57 7.49 18.27
C LYS A 48 1.52 7.40 17.06
N PRO A 49 1.16 7.97 15.91
CA PRO A 49 1.94 7.84 14.67
C PRO A 49 3.32 8.50 14.77
N GLY A 50 3.45 9.56 15.58
CA GLY A 50 4.74 10.19 15.87
C GLY A 50 5.73 9.28 16.60
N ALA A 51 5.25 8.22 17.27
CA ALA A 51 6.13 7.23 17.88
C ALA A 51 6.93 6.45 16.84
N LEU A 52 6.46 6.35 15.58
CA LEU A 52 7.18 5.67 14.50
C LEU A 52 8.56 6.31 14.28
N HIS A 53 8.63 7.64 14.30
CA HIS A 53 9.87 8.39 14.06
C HIS A 53 10.90 8.21 15.18
N SER A 54 10.42 8.02 16.42
CA SER A 54 11.25 7.82 17.62
C SER A 54 11.44 6.35 18.01
N SER A 55 10.66 5.43 17.43
CA SER A 55 10.69 4.02 17.80
C SER A 55 11.83 3.30 17.09
N VAL A 56 12.45 2.37 17.82
CA VAL A 56 13.36 1.34 17.27
C VAL A 56 12.75 0.55 16.11
N GLY A 57 11.42 0.66 15.90
CA GLY A 57 10.70 0.10 14.78
C GLY A 57 11.26 0.46 13.41
N ARG A 58 11.83 1.67 13.22
CA ARG A 58 12.48 2.02 11.93
C ARG A 58 13.71 1.16 11.66
N CYS A 59 14.55 0.90 12.67
CA CYS A 59 15.75 0.06 12.55
C CYS A 59 15.45 -1.44 12.37
N GLN A 60 14.21 -1.85 12.62
CA GLN A 60 13.78 -3.26 12.53
C GLN A 60 12.98 -3.58 11.27
N LEU A 61 12.62 -2.56 10.48
CA LEU A 61 12.13 -2.76 9.13
C LEU A 61 13.23 -3.38 8.27
N SER A 62 12.85 -4.21 7.30
CA SER A 62 13.79 -4.67 6.28
C SER A 62 14.42 -3.46 5.57
N PRO A 63 15.65 -3.58 5.04
CA PRO A 63 16.29 -2.50 4.31
C PRO A 63 15.39 -1.92 3.20
N GLU A 64 14.61 -2.78 2.52
CA GLU A 64 13.68 -2.30 1.48
C GLU A 64 12.56 -1.43 2.04
N LEU A 65 11.99 -1.81 3.19
CA LEU A 65 10.92 -1.02 3.83
C LEU A 65 11.43 0.30 4.39
N GLN A 66 12.68 0.33 4.88
CA GLN A 66 13.33 1.58 5.28
C GLN A 66 13.48 2.53 4.09
N GLU A 67 13.91 2.03 2.94
CA GLU A 67 14.06 2.82 1.72
C GLU A 67 12.71 3.36 1.24
N ILE A 68 11.68 2.50 1.18
CA ILE A 68 10.30 2.89 0.83
C ILE A 68 9.79 3.97 1.78
N TYR A 69 10.02 3.82 3.09
CA TYR A 69 9.62 4.81 4.08
C TYR A 69 10.29 6.16 3.83
N HIS A 70 11.62 6.16 3.65
CA HIS A 70 12.37 7.40 3.41
C HIS A 70 11.98 8.09 2.12
N LYS A 71 11.68 7.33 1.06
CA LYS A 71 11.39 7.85 -0.27
C LYS A 71 9.97 8.40 -0.41
N TYR A 72 8.97 7.74 0.20
CA TYR A 72 7.56 8.05 -0.06
C TYR A 72 6.78 8.51 1.17
N TYR A 73 7.23 8.17 2.39
CA TYR A 73 6.43 8.33 3.60
C TYR A 73 7.11 9.16 4.71
N ILE A 74 8.26 9.77 4.43
CA ILE A 74 9.03 10.52 5.43
C ILE A 74 8.21 11.63 6.12
N ASN A 75 7.33 12.28 5.35
CA ASN A 75 6.42 13.33 5.82
C ASN A 75 5.03 12.80 6.22
N ASN A 76 4.71 11.56 5.87
CA ASN A 76 3.38 10.94 6.05
C ASN A 76 3.48 9.59 6.79
N PRO A 77 3.88 9.59 8.08
CA PRO A 77 4.04 8.35 8.85
C PRO A 77 2.71 7.59 9.08
N LYS A 78 1.56 8.28 9.01
CA LYS A 78 0.24 7.65 9.12
C LYS A 78 -0.03 6.69 7.95
N ASP A 79 0.29 7.14 6.74
CA ASP A 79 0.06 6.39 5.51
C ASP A 79 0.97 5.16 5.41
N PHE A 80 2.16 5.25 5.99
CA PHE A 80 3.06 4.10 6.14
C PHE A 80 2.49 3.04 7.08
N ILE A 81 1.82 3.42 8.17
CA ILE A 81 1.16 2.44 9.05
C ILE A 81 0.06 1.69 8.30
N VAL A 82 -0.68 2.39 7.43
CA VAL A 82 -1.68 1.76 6.55
C VAL A 82 -0.99 0.80 5.57
N LEU A 83 0.17 1.17 5.02
CA LEU A 83 0.95 0.27 4.16
C LEU A 83 1.39 -1.01 4.90
N LEU A 84 1.82 -0.89 6.16
CA LEU A 84 2.16 -2.05 7.00
C LEU A 84 0.94 -2.97 7.23
N GLU A 85 -0.26 -2.41 7.40
CA GLU A 85 -1.49 -3.21 7.46
C GLU A 85 -1.75 -3.98 6.14
N LEU A 86 -1.54 -3.34 4.98
CA LEU A 86 -1.70 -3.98 3.68
C LEU A 86 -0.69 -5.11 3.45
N ILE A 87 0.56 -4.93 3.92
CA ILE A 87 1.59 -5.97 3.85
C ILE A 87 1.17 -7.21 4.63
N ARG A 88 0.56 -7.02 5.80
CA ARG A 88 0.03 -8.12 6.63
C ARG A 88 -1.13 -8.86 5.94
N GLU A 89 -1.94 -8.16 5.14
CA GLU A 89 -3.10 -8.76 4.46
C GLU A 89 -2.72 -9.54 3.18
N LYS A 90 -1.69 -9.12 2.41
CA LYS A 90 -1.42 -9.69 1.08
C LYS A 90 0.00 -10.21 0.80
N ASN A 91 0.94 -10.10 1.75
CA ASN A 91 2.37 -10.40 1.63
C ASN A 91 3.24 -9.24 1.09
N LEU A 92 4.45 -9.13 1.64
CA LEU A 92 5.43 -8.08 1.35
C LEU A 92 5.86 -8.02 -0.13
N GLU A 93 6.10 -9.17 -0.74
CA GLU A 93 6.57 -9.27 -2.14
C GLU A 93 5.60 -8.65 -3.14
N SER A 94 4.29 -8.87 -2.93
CA SER A 94 3.24 -8.30 -3.78
C SER A 94 3.20 -6.78 -3.68
N ILE A 95 3.43 -6.24 -2.47
CA ILE A 95 3.46 -4.80 -2.22
C ILE A 95 4.71 -4.17 -2.85
N ILE A 96 5.88 -4.80 -2.74
CA ILE A 96 7.11 -4.32 -3.38
C ILE A 96 6.94 -4.30 -4.90
N LYS A 97 6.32 -5.33 -5.49
CA LYS A 97 6.03 -5.36 -6.93
C LYS A 97 5.10 -4.23 -7.35
N ALA A 98 4.03 -3.98 -6.60
CA ALA A 98 3.10 -2.89 -6.84
C ALA A 98 3.79 -1.51 -6.78
N ILE A 99 4.69 -1.30 -5.80
CA ILE A 99 5.47 -0.06 -5.68
C ILE A 99 6.38 0.13 -6.90
N LYS A 100 7.08 -0.91 -7.35
CA LYS A 100 7.94 -0.85 -8.55
C LYS A 100 7.15 -0.57 -9.82
N GLU A 101 5.93 -1.12 -9.95
CA GLU A 101 5.05 -0.83 -11.09
C GLU A 101 4.59 0.63 -11.09
N LEU A 102 4.22 1.18 -9.93
CA LEU A 102 3.85 2.59 -9.79
C LEU A 102 5.04 3.52 -10.04
N GLU A 103 6.24 3.14 -9.58
CA GLU A 103 7.47 3.90 -9.80
C GLU A 103 7.81 4.04 -11.28
N LYS A 104 7.59 3.00 -12.09
CA LYS A 104 7.79 3.05 -13.55
C LYS A 104 6.86 4.03 -14.25
N ILE A 105 5.68 4.28 -13.69
CA ILE A 105 4.69 5.20 -14.26
C ILE A 105 5.01 6.63 -13.81
N LYS A 106 4.99 6.88 -12.49
CA LYS A 106 5.34 8.17 -11.89
C LYS A 106 5.57 8.03 -10.39
N ILE A 107 6.65 8.63 -9.88
CA ILE A 107 6.99 8.63 -8.45
C ILE A 107 5.88 9.21 -7.57
N GLU A 108 5.18 10.24 -8.03
CA GLU A 108 4.06 10.89 -7.31
C GLU A 108 2.83 9.99 -7.15
N MET A 109 2.67 8.95 -7.98
CA MET A 109 1.55 8.01 -7.86
C MET A 109 1.76 6.98 -6.75
N VAL A 110 2.94 6.92 -6.13
CA VAL A 110 3.22 5.98 -5.05
C VAL A 110 2.58 6.49 -3.76
N ASN A 111 1.28 6.22 -3.61
CA ASN A 111 0.52 6.45 -2.38
C ASN A 111 -0.14 5.14 -1.92
N THR A 112 -0.58 5.10 -0.67
CA THR A 112 -1.11 3.86 -0.08
C THR A 112 -2.38 3.37 -0.76
N GLU A 113 -3.23 4.25 -1.29
CA GLU A 113 -4.43 3.89 -2.05
C GLU A 113 -4.11 3.25 -3.40
N ASN A 114 -3.16 3.81 -4.15
CA ASN A 114 -2.72 3.28 -5.43
C ASN A 114 -2.00 1.95 -5.25
N ILE A 115 -1.17 1.83 -4.22
CA ILE A 115 -0.56 0.54 -3.86
C ILE A 115 -1.65 -0.46 -3.49
N LYS A 116 -2.67 -0.07 -2.71
CA LYS A 116 -3.81 -0.92 -2.40
C LYS A 116 -4.55 -1.36 -3.67
N ASN A 117 -4.78 -0.44 -4.61
CA ASN A 117 -5.46 -0.74 -5.87
C ASN A 117 -4.66 -1.71 -6.74
N VAL A 118 -3.36 -1.50 -6.90
CA VAL A 118 -2.50 -2.41 -7.69
C VAL A 118 -2.31 -3.74 -6.97
N ALA A 119 -2.08 -3.71 -5.66
CA ALA A 119 -1.87 -4.90 -4.87
C ALA A 119 -3.14 -5.73 -4.73
N PHE A 120 -4.32 -5.18 -4.49
CA PHE A 120 -5.56 -5.95 -4.24
C PHE A 120 -6.43 -6.18 -5.47
N LYS A 121 -6.05 -5.64 -6.64
CA LYS A 121 -6.68 -6.05 -7.90
C LYS A 121 -6.59 -7.57 -8.05
N SER A 122 -7.74 -8.20 -8.24
CA SER A 122 -7.85 -9.50 -8.90
C SER A 122 -7.17 -9.42 -10.27
N PRO A 123 -6.71 -10.54 -10.86
CA PRO A 123 -6.35 -10.58 -12.27
C PRO A 123 -7.61 -10.31 -13.11
N THR A 124 -7.92 -9.04 -13.31
CA THR A 124 -8.87 -8.53 -14.29
C THR A 124 -8.21 -7.35 -14.97
N MET A 125 -7.11 -7.67 -15.64
CA MET A 125 -6.45 -6.92 -16.70
C MET A 125 -5.78 -8.01 -17.56
N ASP A 126 -6.53 -8.98 -18.06
CA ASP A 126 -6.86 -8.96 -19.48
C ASP A 126 -8.36 -8.79 -19.75
N ASN A 127 -8.73 -7.63 -20.30
CA ASN A 127 -9.53 -7.57 -21.53
C ASN A 127 -9.47 -6.14 -22.09
N PRO A 128 -8.86 -5.92 -23.27
CA PRO A 128 -9.15 -4.75 -24.10
C PRO A 128 -10.55 -4.93 -24.71
N SER A 129 -11.60 -4.84 -23.90
CA SER A 129 -12.99 -4.70 -24.34
C SER A 129 -13.88 -4.54 -23.10
N GLU A 130 -13.87 -3.36 -22.46
CA GLU A 130 -15.18 -2.81 -22.14
C GLU A 130 -15.84 -2.67 -23.52
N SER A 131 -16.96 -3.33 -23.74
CA SER A 131 -17.92 -2.86 -24.73
C SER A 131 -18.23 -1.43 -24.29
N LYS A 132 -17.44 -0.46 -24.75
CA LYS A 132 -17.75 0.96 -24.61
C LYS A 132 -19.17 1.03 -25.11
N ASP A 133 -20.09 1.38 -24.23
CA ASP A 133 -21.45 1.65 -24.65
C ASP A 133 -21.37 2.93 -25.48
N LEU A 134 -21.00 2.77 -26.74
CA LEU A 134 -20.74 3.84 -27.69
C LEU A 134 -22.05 4.54 -28.05
N SER A 135 -23.19 4.11 -27.49
CA SER A 135 -24.49 4.79 -27.61
C SER A 135 -24.37 6.25 -27.21
N ILE A 136 -23.74 6.55 -26.07
CA ILE A 136 -23.56 7.93 -25.59
C ILE A 136 -22.63 8.71 -26.51
N GLN A 137 -21.52 8.11 -26.95
CA GLN A 137 -20.56 8.76 -27.85
C GLN A 137 -21.17 9.04 -29.23
N ARG A 138 -21.95 8.10 -29.78
CA ARG A 138 -22.65 8.27 -31.06
C ARG A 138 -23.75 9.32 -30.96
N ALA A 139 -24.57 9.28 -29.92
CA ALA A 139 -25.62 10.28 -29.70
C ALA A 139 -25.02 11.70 -29.55
N SER A 140 -23.89 11.81 -28.85
CA SER A 140 -23.16 13.08 -28.72
C SER A 140 -22.64 13.58 -30.07
N LEU A 141 -22.05 12.71 -30.90
CA LEU A 141 -21.56 13.08 -32.23
C LEU A 141 -22.70 13.48 -33.18
N GLU A 142 -23.83 12.76 -33.14
CA GLU A 142 -25.03 13.11 -33.91
C GLU A 142 -25.56 14.49 -33.52
N GLN A 143 -25.71 14.77 -32.23
CA GLN A 143 -26.13 16.09 -31.75
C GLN A 143 -25.19 17.20 -32.23
N ILE A 144 -23.87 17.00 -32.16
CA ILE A 144 -22.87 17.96 -32.66
C ILE A 144 -23.04 18.18 -34.17
N SER A 145 -23.24 17.11 -34.95
CA SER A 145 -23.44 17.23 -36.40
C SER A 145 -24.73 17.97 -36.77
N ILE A 146 -25.82 17.74 -36.02
CA ILE A 146 -27.09 18.43 -36.19
C ILE A 146 -26.94 19.92 -35.88
N LEU A 147 -26.24 20.25 -34.78
CA LEU A 147 -25.95 21.63 -34.42
C LEU A 147 -25.09 22.32 -35.49
N ASN A 148 -24.02 21.68 -35.95
CA ASN A 148 -23.17 22.23 -37.02
C ASN A 148 -23.96 22.51 -38.30
N LYS A 149 -24.91 21.64 -38.66
CA LYS A 149 -25.80 21.84 -39.81
C LYS A 149 -26.83 22.94 -39.57
N MET A 150 -27.39 23.04 -38.36
CA MET A 150 -28.35 24.07 -37.98
C MET A 150 -27.73 25.47 -37.99
N PHE A 151 -26.45 25.57 -37.64
CA PHE A 151 -25.69 26.82 -37.57
C PHE A 151 -24.80 27.08 -38.80
N ASN A 152 -24.90 26.27 -39.87
CA ASN A 152 -24.08 26.38 -41.09
C ASN A 152 -22.56 26.47 -40.82
N LEU A 153 -22.08 25.77 -39.80
CA LEU A 153 -20.66 25.70 -39.44
C LEU A 153 -19.96 24.71 -40.35
N ASN A 154 -19.65 25.13 -41.58
CA ASN A 154 -18.72 24.38 -42.43
C ASN A 154 -17.33 24.43 -41.77
N SER A 155 -16.67 23.27 -41.70
CA SER A 155 -15.32 23.06 -41.17
C SER A 155 -14.31 24.04 -41.76
N VAL A 156 -14.16 25.21 -41.15
CA VAL A 156 -13.05 26.11 -41.40
C VAL A 156 -11.87 25.60 -40.57
N GLY A 157 -10.88 25.06 -41.28
CA GLY A 157 -9.49 25.00 -40.81
C GLY A 157 -9.13 23.76 -40.03
N GLY A 158 -8.70 22.71 -40.74
CA GLY A 158 -7.60 21.90 -40.24
C GLY A 158 -6.38 22.80 -40.11
N TYR A 159 -5.79 22.87 -38.92
CA TYR A 159 -4.45 23.44 -38.77
C TYR A 159 -3.45 22.37 -39.25
N GLU A 160 -2.99 22.53 -40.49
CA GLU A 160 -1.68 22.00 -40.89
C GLU A 160 -0.63 22.91 -40.25
N ASN A 161 0.07 22.39 -39.24
CA ASN A 161 1.51 22.44 -38.98
C ASN A 161 1.82 21.83 -37.61
#